data_AF-A0A383E6B0-F1
#
_entry.id   AF-A0A383E6B0-F1
#
_cell.length_a   1.000
_cell.length_b   1.000
_cell.length_c   1.000
_cell.angle_alpha   90.00
_cell.angle_beta   90.00
_cell.angle_gamma   90.00
#
_symmetry.space_group_name_H-M   'P 1'
#
loop_
_entity.id
_entity.type
_entity.pdbx_description
1 polymer ?
#
loop_
_entity_poly.entity_id
_entity_poly.type
_entity_poly.pdbx_seq_one_letter_code
_entity_poly.pdbx_strand_id
1 'polypeptide(L)'
;RNWLAIPVVLVPIFCALIWTLGIVNLSGVVLTPMIVAAGPILVGIGVDYGLHVANRIVEFKDEGNKMPKATYLALLTTGKATLLCAITDSIGFSALFISPIIPMRTVGFTMIIGVICSFFLTVSMTPAIMKLTNYSRHKNEGWKKIAILSTKQWKAILLVVLLTTAYSIARISVLDQDMRGDESAPEDVDSIQKLSEYSEKFEAGQTGILLINNETEREKPAAKDLDVLDIM
;
A
#
# COMPACT_ATOMS: atom_id res chain seq x y z
N ARG A 1 23.69 6.83 -16.89
CA ARG A 1 22.62 5.85 -16.56
C ARG A 1 23.07 5.05 -15.33
N ASN A 2 22.69 5.47 -14.12
CA ASN A 2 23.06 4.76 -12.90
C ASN A 2 22.07 3.62 -12.64
N TRP A 3 22.28 2.51 -13.35
CA TRP A 3 21.59 1.23 -13.07
C TRP A 3 21.80 0.76 -11.62
N LEU A 4 22.84 1.27 -10.97
CA LEU A 4 23.16 1.05 -9.56
C LEU A 4 22.21 1.77 -8.57
N ALA A 5 21.35 2.69 -9.03
CA ALA A 5 20.28 3.26 -8.21
C ALA A 5 19.24 2.20 -7.83
N ILE A 6 18.98 1.26 -8.74
CA ILE A 6 17.97 0.23 -8.63
C ILE A 6 18.24 -0.66 -7.41
N PRO A 7 19.42 -1.30 -7.25
CA PRO A 7 19.68 -2.16 -6.09
C PRO A 7 19.76 -1.39 -4.77
N VAL A 8 20.20 -0.12 -4.78
CA VAL A 8 20.31 0.70 -3.54
C VAL A 8 18.96 0.90 -2.88
N VAL A 9 17.90 1.02 -3.67
CA VAL A 9 16.55 1.34 -3.16
C VAL A 9 15.62 0.12 -3.17
N LEU A 10 15.72 -0.77 -4.17
CA LEU A 10 14.84 -1.93 -4.28
C LEU A 10 15.18 -3.04 -3.28
N VAL A 11 16.47 -3.32 -3.03
CA VAL A 11 16.85 -4.43 -2.14
C VAL A 11 16.30 -4.24 -0.72
N PRO A 12 16.46 -3.06 -0.07
CA PRO A 12 15.89 -2.84 1.27
C PRO A 12 14.38 -3.03 1.31
N ILE A 13 13.64 -2.55 0.31
CA ILE A 13 12.18 -2.64 0.31
C ILE A 13 11.67 -4.06 0.03
N PHE A 14 12.33 -4.84 -0.83
CA PHE A 14 11.98 -6.25 -0.98
C PHE A 14 12.25 -7.04 0.30
N CYS A 15 13.36 -6.77 1.00
CA CYS A 15 13.61 -7.36 2.32
C CYS A 15 12.53 -6.93 3.33
N ALA A 16 12.08 -5.68 3.29
CA ALA A 16 11.02 -5.21 4.16
C ALA A 16 9.68 -5.89 3.88
N LEU A 17 9.32 -6.11 2.61
CA LEU A 17 8.13 -6.87 2.25
C LEU A 17 8.19 -8.31 2.79
N ILE A 18 9.34 -8.97 2.65
CA ILE A 18 9.54 -10.33 3.18
C ILE A 18 9.37 -10.33 4.71
N TRP A 19 9.97 -9.36 5.42
CA TRP A 19 9.79 -9.22 6.86
C TRP A 19 8.34 -8.94 7.25
N THR A 20 7.67 -8.05 6.52
CA THR A 20 6.26 -7.70 6.76
C THR A 20 5.38 -8.92 6.65
N LEU A 21 5.46 -9.65 5.53
CA LEU A 21 4.67 -10.85 5.31
C LEU A 21 5.03 -11.95 6.33
N GLY A 22 6.31 -12.07 6.69
CA GLY A 22 6.77 -12.99 7.73
C GLY A 22 6.15 -12.70 9.09
N ILE A 23 6.18 -11.45 9.55
CA ILE A 23 5.61 -11.03 10.84
C ILE A 23 4.09 -11.16 10.84
N VAL A 24 3.43 -10.79 9.75
CA VAL A 24 1.97 -10.92 9.60
C VAL A 24 1.54 -12.39 9.66
N ASN A 25 2.28 -13.28 8.99
CA ASN A 25 2.03 -14.72 9.04
C ASN A 25 2.24 -15.28 10.46
N LEU A 26 3.30 -14.87 11.16
CA LEU A 26 3.55 -15.25 12.55
C LEU A 26 2.46 -14.76 13.52
N SER A 27 1.74 -13.70 13.15
CA SER A 27 0.63 -13.15 13.95
C SER A 27 -0.69 -13.92 13.74
N GLY A 28 -0.70 -14.97 12.90
CA GLY A 28 -1.89 -15.78 12.60
C GLY A 28 -2.89 -15.11 11.66
N VAL A 29 -2.51 -14.00 11.01
CA VAL A 29 -3.36 -13.30 10.05
C VAL A 29 -3.32 -14.05 8.71
N VAL A 30 -4.49 -14.40 8.19
CA VAL A 30 -4.62 -15.04 6.88
C VAL A 30 -4.27 -14.04 5.78
N LEU A 31 -3.42 -14.46 4.84
CA LEU A 31 -3.08 -13.66 3.68
C LEU A 31 -4.29 -13.54 2.74
N THR A 32 -4.84 -12.34 2.62
CA THR A 32 -5.97 -12.03 1.73
C THR A 32 -5.52 -11.28 0.48
N PRO A 33 -6.30 -11.29 -0.61
CA PRO A 33 -6.00 -10.48 -1.80
C PRO A 33 -5.84 -8.98 -1.48
N MET A 34 -6.56 -8.48 -0.47
CA MET A 34 -6.46 -7.08 -0.04
C MET A 34 -5.10 -6.78 0.62
N ILE A 35 -4.54 -7.71 1.40
CA ILE A 35 -3.18 -7.60 1.95
C ILE A 35 -2.14 -7.63 0.83
N VAL A 36 -2.32 -8.49 -0.18
CA VAL A 36 -1.42 -8.55 -1.35
C VAL A 36 -1.45 -7.22 -2.13
N ALA A 37 -2.64 -6.65 -2.32
CA ALA A 37 -2.83 -5.36 -2.96
C ALA A 37 -2.18 -4.17 -2.19
N ALA A 38 -1.87 -4.36 -0.91
CA ALA A 38 -1.14 -3.37 -0.11
C ALA A 38 0.37 -3.34 -0.42
N GLY A 39 0.91 -4.39 -1.03
CA GLY A 39 2.33 -4.52 -1.38
C GLY A 39 2.88 -3.36 -2.23
N PRO A 40 2.25 -3.00 -3.37
CA PRO A 40 2.67 -1.86 -4.18
C PRO A 40 2.72 -0.53 -3.41
N ILE A 41 1.80 -0.32 -2.46
CA ILE A 41 1.77 0.88 -1.61
C ILE A 41 3.03 0.91 -0.73
N LEU A 42 3.36 -0.21 -0.08
CA LEU A 42 4.59 -0.32 0.70
C LEU A 42 5.83 -0.12 -0.15
N VAL A 43 5.85 -0.66 -1.38
CA VAL A 43 6.95 -0.44 -2.32
C VAL A 43 7.15 1.05 -2.59
N GLY A 44 6.08 1.79 -2.91
CA GLY A 44 6.17 3.23 -3.13
C GLY A 44 6.77 3.97 -1.94
N ILE A 45 6.21 3.74 -0.75
CA ILE A 45 6.66 4.37 0.49
C ILE A 45 8.14 4.04 0.79
N GLY A 46 8.53 2.77 0.68
CA GLY A 46 9.91 2.36 0.96
C GLY A 46 10.93 2.87 -0.06
N VAL A 47 10.52 2.95 -1.33
CA VAL A 47 11.36 3.55 -2.38
C VAL A 47 11.63 5.02 -2.08
N ASP A 48 10.61 5.76 -1.62
CA ASP A 48 10.77 7.17 -1.25
C ASP A 48 11.76 7.34 -0.09
N TYR A 49 11.63 6.52 0.96
CA TYR A 49 12.55 6.53 2.09
C TYR A 49 14.00 6.30 1.64
N GLY A 50 14.23 5.29 0.80
CA GLY A 50 15.57 4.91 0.35
C GLY A 50 16.18 5.96 -0.56
N LEU A 51 15.37 6.53 -1.46
CA LEU A 51 15.80 7.57 -2.37
C LEU A 51 16.16 8.87 -1.63
N HIS A 52 15.36 9.28 -0.64
CA HIS A 52 15.63 10.47 0.16
C HIS A 52 16.93 10.33 0.96
N VAL A 53 17.12 9.20 1.65
CA VAL A 53 18.35 8.92 2.39
C VAL A 53 19.56 8.85 1.45
N ALA A 54 19.45 8.09 0.35
CA ALA A 54 20.56 7.94 -0.60
C ALA A 54 20.98 9.26 -1.23
N ASN A 55 20.02 10.08 -1.68
CA ASN A 55 20.31 11.38 -2.27
C ASN A 55 20.96 12.32 -1.27
N ARG A 56 20.52 12.33 -0.01
CA ARG A 56 21.11 13.18 1.02
C ARG A 56 22.54 12.78 1.35
N ILE A 57 22.83 11.47 1.36
CA ILE A 57 24.21 10.97 1.53
C ILE A 57 25.09 11.45 0.38
N VAL A 58 24.60 11.39 -0.87
CA VAL A 58 25.36 11.90 -2.02
C VAL A 58 25.58 13.41 -1.92
N GLU A 59 24.59 14.19 -1.52
CA GLU A 59 24.74 15.64 -1.34
C GLU A 59 25.89 15.98 -0.36
N PHE A 60 25.94 15.32 0.80
CA PHE A 60 27.03 15.53 1.75
C PHE A 60 28.39 15.02 1.24
N LYS A 61 28.41 13.99 0.38
CA LYS A 61 29.65 13.55 -0.30
C LYS A 61 30.12 14.59 -1.32
N ASP A 62 29.21 15.20 -2.07
CA ASP A 62 29.51 16.24 -3.05
C ASP A 62 30.06 17.52 -2.37
N GLU A 63 29.71 17.74 -1.09
CA GLU A 63 30.33 18.77 -0.23
C GLU A 63 31.74 18.41 0.28
N GLY A 64 32.28 17.24 -0.11
CA GLY A 64 33.63 16.79 0.24
C GLY A 64 33.72 15.90 1.49
N ASN A 65 32.60 15.48 2.08
CA ASN A 65 32.62 14.57 3.23
C ASN A 65 32.90 13.11 2.81
N LYS A 66 33.68 12.39 3.62
CA LYS A 66 33.84 10.93 3.48
C LYS A 66 32.53 10.20 3.79
N MET A 67 32.34 9.01 3.20
CA MET A 67 31.10 8.22 3.31
C MET A 67 30.56 8.09 4.75
N PRO A 68 31.34 7.75 5.79
CA PRO A 68 30.80 7.62 7.15
C PRO A 68 30.22 8.94 7.70
N LYS A 69 30.91 10.06 7.45
CA LYS A 69 30.47 11.39 7.89
C LYS A 69 29.26 11.87 7.10
N ALA A 70 29.24 11.63 5.79
CA ALA A 70 28.11 11.94 4.92
C ALA A 70 26.84 11.18 5.35
N THR A 71 26.97 9.88 5.64
CA THR A 71 25.89 9.05 6.19
C THR A 71 25.38 9.59 7.52
N TYR A 72 26.28 9.90 8.46
CA TYR A 72 25.89 10.44 9.76
C TYR A 72 25.07 11.74 9.63
N LEU A 73 25.55 12.69 8.81
CA LEU A 73 24.86 13.97 8.59
C LEU A 73 23.51 13.79 7.86
N ALA A 74 23.45 12.88 6.90
CA ALA A 74 22.20 12.54 6.20
C ALA A 74 21.15 11.95 7.17
N LEU A 75 21.56 11.05 8.07
CA LEU A 75 20.65 10.46 9.04
C LEU A 75 20.18 11.47 10.11
N LEU A 76 21.02 12.41 10.51
CA LEU A 76 20.63 13.48 11.44
C LEU A 76 19.61 14.46 10.86
N THR A 77 19.55 14.58 9.54
CA THR A 77 18.65 15.51 8.84
C THR A 77 17.49 14.74 8.19
N THR A 78 17.72 14.18 7.01
CA THR A 78 16.71 13.43 6.25
C THR A 78 16.29 12.16 6.97
N GLY A 79 17.17 11.46 7.67
CA GLY A 79 16.77 10.27 8.45
C GLY A 79 15.72 10.57 9.53
N LYS A 80 15.83 11.71 10.21
CA LYS A 80 14.80 12.18 11.16
C LYS A 80 13.49 12.56 10.47
N ALA A 81 13.57 13.21 9.30
CA ALA A 81 12.39 13.52 8.50
C ALA A 81 11.68 12.24 8.04
N THR A 82 12.43 11.25 7.56
CA THR A 82 11.90 9.94 7.16
C THR A 82 11.27 9.18 8.33
N LEU A 83 11.86 9.25 9.53
CA LEU A 83 11.24 8.69 10.74
C LEU A 83 9.89 9.34 11.03
N LEU A 84 9.81 10.66 10.91
CA LEU A 84 8.56 11.39 11.11
C LEU A 84 7.51 10.98 10.08
N CYS A 85 7.90 10.81 8.80
CA CYS A 85 7.02 10.28 7.76
C CYS A 85 6.51 8.87 8.12
N ALA A 86 7.40 7.96 8.53
CA ALA A 86 7.00 6.62 8.94
C ALA A 86 6.01 6.62 10.12
N ILE A 87 6.18 7.54 11.07
CA ILE A 87 5.24 7.73 12.17
C ILE A 87 3.89 8.23 11.65
N THR A 88 3.86 9.25 10.80
CA THR A 88 2.60 9.78 10.25
C THR A 88 1.87 8.78 9.37
N ASP A 89 2.61 7.99 8.58
CA ASP A 89 2.06 6.93 7.73
C ASP A 89 1.44 5.83 8.61
N SER A 90 2.14 5.42 9.67
CA SER A 90 1.63 4.45 10.65
C SER A 90 0.36 4.96 11.35
N ILE A 91 0.31 6.25 11.70
CA ILE A 91 -0.92 6.87 12.25
C ILE A 91 -2.05 6.85 11.21
N GLY A 92 -1.77 7.16 9.95
CA GLY A 92 -2.75 7.07 8.87
C GLY A 92 -3.32 5.66 8.70
N PHE A 93 -2.46 4.64 8.65
CA PHE A 93 -2.88 3.24 8.54
C PHE A 93 -3.55 2.70 9.82
N SER A 94 -3.32 3.32 10.97
CA SER A 94 -4.04 3.00 12.21
C SER A 94 -5.54 3.25 12.09
N ALA A 95 -5.98 4.18 11.23
CA ALA A 95 -7.41 4.37 10.95
C ALA A 95 -8.04 3.11 10.32
N LEU A 96 -7.32 2.40 9.44
CA LEU A 96 -7.78 1.12 8.89
C LEU A 96 -7.77 0.01 9.94
N PHE A 97 -6.76 0.01 10.83
CA PHE A 97 -6.64 -0.98 11.91
C PHE A 97 -7.82 -0.91 12.90
N ILE A 98 -8.32 0.29 13.20
CA ILE A 98 -9.44 0.48 14.14
C ILE A 98 -10.80 0.11 13.51
N SER A 99 -10.86 -0.10 12.19
CA SER A 99 -12.11 -0.43 11.49
C SER A 99 -12.80 -1.68 12.07
N PRO A 100 -14.15 -1.69 12.16
CA PRO A 100 -14.91 -2.90 12.51
C PRO A 100 -14.89 -3.95 11.40
N ILE A 101 -14.49 -3.58 10.17
CA ILE A 101 -14.44 -4.47 9.02
C ILE A 101 -13.11 -5.24 9.04
N ILE A 102 -13.19 -6.56 9.29
CA ILE A 102 -12.01 -7.45 9.49
C ILE A 102 -10.99 -7.32 8.35
N PRO A 103 -11.37 -7.38 7.04
CA PRO A 103 -10.42 -7.17 5.95
C PRO A 103 -9.64 -5.86 6.07
N MET A 104 -10.31 -4.73 6.35
CA MET A 104 -9.65 -3.42 6.50
C MET A 104 -8.70 -3.40 7.70
N ARG A 105 -9.08 -4.03 8.81
CA ARG A 105 -8.22 -4.15 9.99
C ARG A 105 -6.93 -4.91 9.70
N THR A 106 -7.03 -6.04 9.00
CA THR A 106 -5.85 -6.86 8.65
C THR A 106 -4.90 -6.13 7.69
N VAL A 107 -5.44 -5.33 6.77
CA VAL A 107 -4.64 -4.45 5.90
C VAL A 107 -3.97 -3.34 6.70
N GLY A 108 -4.71 -2.66 7.58
CA GLY A 108 -4.15 -1.62 8.45
C GLY A 108 -3.00 -2.15 9.30
N PHE A 109 -3.16 -3.32 9.92
CA PHE A 109 -2.11 -4.00 10.68
C PHE A 109 -0.87 -4.30 9.81
N THR A 110 -1.09 -4.89 8.62
CA THR A 110 -0.01 -5.19 7.67
C THR A 110 0.74 -3.93 7.27
N MET A 111 0.02 -2.84 6.97
CA MET A 111 0.63 -1.57 6.55
C MET A 111 1.46 -0.93 7.67
N ILE A 112 0.99 -0.95 8.92
CA ILE A 112 1.77 -0.42 10.05
C ILE A 112 3.09 -1.19 10.21
N ILE A 113 3.04 -2.52 10.21
CA ILE A 113 4.25 -3.35 10.26
C ILE A 113 5.14 -3.05 9.06
N GLY A 114 4.55 -2.95 7.87
CA GLY A 114 5.25 -2.71 6.63
C GLY A 114 6.01 -1.39 6.61
N VAL A 115 5.38 -0.31 7.06
CA VAL A 115 6.02 1.01 7.18
C VAL A 115 7.19 0.96 8.16
N ILE A 116 7.01 0.33 9.33
CA ILE A 116 8.05 0.20 10.34
C ILE A 116 9.23 -0.62 9.81
N CYS A 117 8.98 -1.79 9.24
CA CYS A 117 10.02 -2.63 8.64
C CYS A 117 10.73 -1.91 7.49
N SER A 118 9.97 -1.22 6.64
CA SER A 118 10.50 -0.43 5.52
C SER A 118 11.44 0.66 6.02
N PHE A 119 11.04 1.44 7.03
CA PHE A 119 11.90 2.46 7.63
C PHE A 119 13.22 1.87 8.16
N PHE A 120 13.13 0.84 9.02
CA PHE A 120 14.32 0.26 9.66
C PHE A 120 15.30 -0.34 8.66
N LEU A 121 14.80 -1.14 7.71
CA LEU A 121 15.65 -1.79 6.70
C LEU A 121 16.20 -0.77 5.71
N THR A 122 15.41 0.23 5.33
CA THR A 122 15.89 1.27 4.43
C THR A 122 16.98 2.11 5.06
N VAL A 123 16.79 2.61 6.29
CA VAL A 123 17.79 3.44 6.99
C VAL A 123 19.08 2.67 7.26
N SER A 124 19.00 1.38 7.57
CA SER A 124 20.17 0.54 7.85
C SER A 124 20.89 0.04 6.59
N MET A 125 20.15 -0.47 5.60
CA MET A 125 20.72 -1.13 4.42
C MET A 125 21.12 -0.13 3.32
N THR A 126 20.40 0.99 3.16
CA THR A 126 20.70 1.95 2.08
C THR A 126 22.16 2.43 2.12
N PRO A 127 22.71 2.92 3.25
CA PRO A 127 24.11 3.35 3.31
C PRO A 127 25.10 2.20 3.07
N ALA A 128 24.75 0.98 3.52
CA ALA A 128 25.59 -0.21 3.34
C ALA A 128 25.70 -0.59 1.86
N ILE A 129 24.57 -0.63 1.15
CA ILE A 129 24.52 -0.96 -0.28
C ILE A 129 25.19 0.15 -1.09
N MET A 130 24.96 1.43 -0.76
CA MET A 130 25.64 2.56 -1.42
C MET A 130 27.17 2.48 -1.33
N LYS A 131 27.71 1.97 -0.22
CA LYS A 131 29.16 1.77 -0.04
C LYS A 131 29.68 0.68 -0.99
N LEU A 132 28.90 -0.36 -1.25
CA LEU A 132 29.26 -1.45 -2.17
C LEU A 132 29.14 -1.04 -3.63
N THR A 133 28.12 -0.25 -3.98
CA THR A 133 27.81 0.08 -5.37
C THR A 133 28.46 1.37 -5.85
N ASN A 134 29.16 2.13 -5.00
CA ASN A 134 29.69 3.46 -5.33
C ASN A 134 28.64 4.37 -5.98
N TYR A 135 27.43 4.36 -5.42
CA TYR A 135 26.32 5.15 -5.95
C TYR A 135 26.68 6.65 -6.04
N SER A 136 26.30 7.24 -7.17
CA SER A 136 26.43 8.66 -7.46
C SER A 136 25.10 9.20 -8.01
N ARG A 137 24.78 10.46 -7.75
CA ARG A 137 23.54 11.06 -8.24
C ARG A 137 23.73 11.55 -9.67
N HIS A 138 22.78 11.26 -10.55
CA HIS A 138 22.76 11.87 -11.86
C HIS A 138 22.07 13.24 -11.80
N LYS A 139 22.77 14.31 -12.21
CA LYS A 139 22.16 15.63 -12.40
C LYS A 139 21.48 15.64 -13.78
N ASN A 140 20.15 15.77 -13.78
CA ASN A 140 19.37 15.87 -15.02
C ASN A 140 18.95 17.33 -15.24
N GLU A 141 19.52 17.98 -16.26
CA GLU A 141 19.19 19.36 -16.69
C GLU A 141 17.80 19.46 -17.34
N GLY A 142 17.16 18.32 -17.69
CA GLY A 142 15.88 18.28 -18.41
C GLY A 142 14.71 18.95 -17.67
N TRP A 143 14.75 18.99 -16.34
CA TRP A 143 13.69 19.59 -15.52
C TRP A 143 13.72 21.13 -15.48
N LYS A 144 14.75 21.75 -16.04
CA LYS A 144 14.91 23.22 -16.04
C LYS A 144 13.75 23.94 -16.73
N LYS A 145 13.24 23.40 -17.85
CA LYS A 145 12.10 23.97 -18.57
C LYS A 145 10.81 23.93 -17.74
N ILE A 146 10.56 22.82 -17.05
CA ILE A 146 9.39 22.63 -16.19
C ILE A 146 9.45 23.57 -14.99
N ALA A 147 10.62 23.71 -14.36
CA ALA A 147 10.83 24.65 -13.26
C ALA A 147 10.54 26.10 -13.69
N ILE A 148 11.03 26.52 -14.87
CA ILE A 148 10.77 27.87 -15.39
C ILE A 148 9.28 28.07 -15.68
N LEU A 149 8.62 27.08 -16.27
CA LEU A 149 7.18 27.13 -16.56
C LEU A 149 6.35 27.27 -15.28
N SER A 150 6.63 26.43 -14.28
CA SER A 150 5.93 26.44 -12.98
C SER A 150 6.04 27.80 -12.28
N THR A 151 7.21 28.43 -12.34
CA THR A 151 7.44 29.74 -11.69
C THR A 151 6.85 30.90 -12.49
N LYS A 152 6.93 30.88 -13.82
CA LYS A 152 6.44 31.99 -14.66
C LYS A 152 4.92 31.99 -14.84
N GLN A 153 4.29 30.82 -14.92
CA GLN A 153 2.85 30.69 -15.21
C GLN A 153 2.01 30.24 -14.00
N TRP A 154 2.48 30.51 -12.77
CA TRP A 154 1.84 30.04 -11.53
C TRP A 154 0.35 30.40 -11.42
N LYS A 155 -0.07 31.60 -11.87
CA LYS A 155 -1.49 32.01 -11.84
C LYS A 155 -2.36 31.15 -12.76
N ALA A 156 -1.87 30.83 -13.96
CA ALA A 156 -2.60 29.99 -14.90
C ALA A 156 -2.71 28.56 -14.35
N ILE A 157 -1.64 28.04 -13.74
CA ILE A 157 -1.64 26.74 -13.07
C ILE A 157 -2.69 26.72 -11.95
N LEU A 158 -2.70 27.72 -11.06
CA LEU A 158 -3.69 27.80 -9.98
C LEU A 158 -5.12 27.90 -10.51
N LEU A 159 -5.34 28.69 -11.56
CA LEU A 159 -6.66 28.83 -12.18
C LEU A 159 -7.13 27.50 -12.75
N VAL A 160 -6.28 26.81 -13.52
CA VAL A 160 -6.60 25.49 -14.08
C VAL A 160 -6.91 24.48 -12.97
N VAL A 161 -6.06 24.39 -11.94
CA VAL A 161 -6.27 23.49 -10.80
C VAL A 161 -7.57 23.81 -10.08
N LEU A 162 -7.89 25.09 -9.89
CA LEU A 162 -9.13 25.51 -9.24
C LEU A 162 -10.36 25.16 -10.09
N LEU A 163 -10.30 25.39 -11.41
CA LEU A 163 -11.38 25.02 -12.32
C LEU A 163 -11.60 23.51 -12.36
N THR A 164 -10.53 22.71 -12.45
CA THR A 164 -10.66 21.24 -12.45
C THR A 164 -11.18 20.74 -11.12
N THR A 165 -10.75 21.34 -10.00
CA THR A 165 -11.24 20.97 -8.66
C THR A 165 -12.72 21.33 -8.50
N ALA A 166 -13.14 22.52 -8.95
CA ALA A 166 -14.53 22.94 -8.93
C ALA A 166 -15.41 22.04 -9.80
N TYR A 167 -14.93 21.66 -10.98
CA TYR A 167 -15.62 20.70 -11.85
C TYR A 167 -15.77 19.33 -11.17
N SER A 168 -14.72 18.80 -10.53
CA SER A 168 -14.79 17.55 -9.78
C SER A 168 -15.82 17.61 -8.64
N ILE A 169 -15.87 18.71 -7.89
CA ILE A 169 -16.87 18.91 -6.82
C ILE A 169 -18.28 18.97 -7.41
N ALA A 170 -18.48 19.69 -8.52
CA ALA A 170 -19.78 19.80 -9.18
C ALA A 170 -20.30 18.45 -9.70
N ARG A 171 -19.42 17.46 -9.90
CA ARG A 171 -19.76 16.12 -10.39
C ARG A 171 -19.72 15.04 -9.29
N ILE A 172 -19.58 15.43 -8.02
CA ILE A 172 -19.51 14.46 -6.91
C ILE A 172 -20.78 13.61 -6.79
N SER A 173 -21.93 14.12 -7.23
CA SER A 173 -23.21 13.39 -7.24
C SER A 173 -23.22 12.17 -8.15
N VAL A 174 -22.28 12.06 -9.09
CA VAL A 174 -22.12 10.86 -9.93
C VAL A 174 -21.60 9.67 -9.12
N LEU A 175 -21.00 9.90 -7.95
CA LEU A 175 -20.45 8.84 -7.10
C LEU A 175 -21.52 8.04 -6.34
N ASP A 176 -22.76 8.54 -6.27
CA ASP A 176 -23.89 7.90 -5.55
C ASP A 176 -24.50 6.71 -6.31
N GLN A 177 -23.76 6.13 -7.26
CA GLN A 177 -24.21 4.93 -7.95
C GLN A 177 -24.10 3.73 -7.01
N ASP A 178 -25.17 2.95 -6.92
CA ASP A 178 -25.21 1.74 -6.11
C ASP A 178 -24.07 0.80 -6.52
N MET A 179 -23.22 0.42 -5.57
CA MET A 179 -22.25 -0.64 -5.77
C MET A 179 -22.99 -1.97 -5.82
N ARG A 180 -23.44 -2.38 -7.00
CA ARG A 180 -23.97 -3.73 -7.17
C ARG A 180 -22.80 -4.72 -7.16
N GLY A 181 -22.89 -5.74 -6.31
CA GLY A 181 -21.80 -6.72 -6.11
C GLY A 181 -21.55 -7.64 -7.31
N ASP A 182 -22.49 -7.70 -8.25
CA ASP A 182 -22.39 -8.45 -9.51
C ASP A 182 -21.38 -7.81 -10.48
N GLU A 183 -21.25 -6.48 -10.50
CA GLU A 183 -20.30 -5.75 -11.35
C GLU A 183 -18.83 -6.01 -11.00
N SER A 184 -18.55 -6.54 -9.81
CA SER A 184 -17.20 -6.90 -9.37
C SER A 184 -16.82 -8.35 -9.71
N ALA A 185 -17.76 -9.15 -10.21
CA ALA A 185 -17.51 -10.55 -10.59
C ALA A 185 -16.94 -10.63 -12.02
N PRO A 186 -16.05 -11.60 -12.33
CA PRO A 186 -15.54 -11.76 -13.68
C PRO A 186 -16.67 -12.20 -14.64
N GLU A 187 -16.89 -11.42 -15.69
CA GLU A 187 -17.97 -11.65 -16.67
C GLU A 187 -17.74 -12.93 -17.51
N ASP A 188 -16.52 -13.45 -17.55
CA ASP A 188 -16.10 -14.59 -18.37
C ASP A 188 -16.31 -15.96 -17.69
N VAL A 189 -16.72 -15.97 -16.41
CA VAL A 189 -16.91 -17.21 -15.66
C VAL A 189 -18.31 -17.76 -15.91
N ASP A 190 -18.36 -18.95 -16.53
CA ASP A 190 -19.60 -19.63 -16.90
C ASP A 190 -20.57 -19.80 -15.72
N SER A 191 -20.07 -20.03 -14.49
CA SER A 191 -20.91 -20.13 -13.30
C SER A 191 -21.61 -18.82 -12.91
N ILE A 192 -20.96 -17.66 -13.10
CA ILE A 192 -21.55 -16.34 -12.84
C ILE A 192 -22.60 -16.00 -13.90
N GLN A 193 -22.29 -16.29 -15.17
CA GLN A 193 -23.25 -16.12 -16.27
C GLN A 193 -24.49 -17.00 -16.08
N LYS A 194 -24.32 -18.26 -15.67
CA LYS A 194 -25.44 -19.18 -15.42
C LYS A 194 -26.27 -18.76 -14.20
N LEU A 195 -25.66 -18.20 -13.17
CA LEU A 195 -26.38 -17.63 -12.02
C LEU A 195 -27.17 -16.37 -12.40
N SER A 196 -26.59 -15.49 -13.23
CA SER A 196 -27.27 -14.32 -13.77
C SER A 196 -28.46 -14.71 -14.66
N GLU A 197 -28.25 -15.66 -15.58
CA GLU A 197 -29.29 -16.21 -16.47
C GLU A 197 -30.42 -16.87 -15.66
N TYR A 198 -30.08 -17.60 -14.59
CA TYR A 198 -31.06 -18.19 -13.68
C TYR A 198 -31.84 -17.10 -12.91
N SER A 199 -31.15 -16.08 -12.40
CA SER A 199 -31.77 -14.95 -11.71
C SER A 199 -32.74 -14.15 -12.59
N GLU A 200 -32.38 -13.88 -13.85
CA GLU A 200 -33.27 -13.19 -14.78
C GLU A 200 -34.46 -14.06 -15.20
N LYS A 201 -34.25 -15.34 -15.51
CA LYS A 201 -35.32 -16.22 -16.01
C LYS A 201 -36.33 -16.64 -14.95
N PHE A 202 -35.87 -16.83 -13.72
CA PHE A 202 -36.70 -17.38 -12.66
C PHE A 202 -37.03 -16.36 -11.56
N GLU A 203 -36.58 -15.10 -11.69
CA GLU A 203 -36.61 -14.09 -10.62
C GLU A 203 -36.04 -14.62 -9.29
N ALA A 204 -35.15 -15.61 -9.38
CA ALA A 204 -34.66 -16.40 -8.27
C ALA A 204 -33.16 -16.60 -8.42
N GLY A 205 -32.38 -16.33 -7.38
CA GLY A 205 -30.92 -16.30 -7.50
C GLY A 205 -30.23 -15.57 -6.35
N GLN A 206 -30.97 -14.72 -5.63
CA GLN A 206 -30.57 -14.33 -4.28
C GLN A 206 -30.76 -15.52 -3.34
N THR A 207 -29.72 -15.86 -2.58
CA THR A 207 -29.82 -16.78 -1.45
C THR A 207 -30.91 -16.29 -0.50
N GLY A 208 -32.07 -16.96 -0.51
CA GLY A 208 -33.11 -16.70 0.48
C GLY A 208 -32.57 -16.99 1.88
N ILE A 209 -32.71 -16.02 2.79
CA ILE A 209 -32.32 -16.21 4.18
C ILE A 209 -33.45 -16.98 4.87
N LEU A 210 -33.26 -18.28 5.09
CA LEU A 210 -34.15 -19.07 5.93
C LEU A 210 -33.75 -18.88 7.39
N LEU A 211 -34.41 -17.97 8.08
CA LEU A 211 -34.13 -17.68 9.49
C LEU A 211 -34.90 -18.68 10.36
N ILE A 212 -34.22 -19.74 10.79
CA ILE A 212 -34.78 -20.74 11.71
C ILE A 212 -34.46 -20.27 13.13
N ASN A 213 -35.42 -19.60 13.77
CA ASN A 213 -35.33 -19.25 15.18
C ASN A 213 -35.75 -20.46 16.03
N ASN A 214 -34.87 -20.96 16.89
CA ASN A 214 -35.21 -21.97 17.90
C ASN A 214 -35.02 -21.34 19.29
N GLU A 215 -36.06 -21.33 20.12
CA GLU A 215 -36.04 -20.73 21.47
C GLU A 215 -35.16 -21.50 22.47
N THR A 216 -34.67 -22.67 22.10
CA THR A 216 -33.75 -23.47 22.92
C THR A 216 -32.33 -23.39 22.39
N GLU A 217 -31.42 -22.77 23.15
CA GLU A 217 -29.98 -22.91 22.99
C GLU A 217 -29.63 -24.41 22.98
N ARG A 218 -29.29 -24.95 21.80
CA ARG A 218 -28.77 -26.31 21.69
C ARG A 218 -27.28 -26.27 22.01
N GLU A 219 -26.86 -27.02 23.03
CA GLU A 219 -25.45 -27.12 23.48
C GLU A 219 -24.48 -27.67 22.39
N LYS A 220 -24.97 -28.24 21.29
CA LYS A 220 -24.13 -28.69 20.16
C LYS A 220 -24.83 -28.53 18.80
N PRO A 221 -24.11 -28.10 17.74
CA PRO A 221 -24.63 -28.13 16.38
C PRO A 221 -24.70 -29.58 15.88
N ALA A 222 -25.90 -30.04 15.54
CA ALA A 222 -26.17 -31.39 15.01
C ALA A 222 -25.38 -31.75 13.75
N ALA A 223 -24.78 -30.76 13.08
CA ALA A 223 -23.93 -30.96 11.92
C ALA A 223 -22.67 -31.78 12.23
N LYS A 224 -22.20 -31.80 13.47
CA LYS A 224 -20.93 -32.47 13.84
C LYS A 224 -21.05 -33.99 14.01
N ASP A 225 -22.27 -34.52 14.10
CA ASP A 225 -22.54 -35.95 14.32
C ASP A 225 -23.03 -36.67 13.04
N LEU A 226 -22.89 -36.04 11.88
CA LEU A 226 -23.17 -36.68 10.59
C LEU A 226 -21.93 -37.45 10.12
N ASP A 227 -22.03 -38.78 10.07
CA ASP A 227 -21.02 -39.73 9.56
C ASP A 227 -20.44 -39.34 8.18
N VAL A 228 -21.14 -38.49 7.43
CA VAL A 228 -20.74 -38.01 6.10
C VAL A 228 -19.54 -37.05 6.15
N LEU A 229 -19.25 -36.44 7.31
CA LEU A 229 -18.12 -35.52 7.49
C LEU A 229 -16.82 -36.20 7.91
N ASP A 230 -16.84 -37.48 8.29
CA ASP A 230 -15.65 -38.26 8.64
C ASP A 230 -14.93 -38.85 7.41
N ILE A 231 -15.43 -38.59 6.19
CA ILE A 231 -14.90 -39.14 4.92
C ILE A 231 -14.18 -38.07 4.06
N MET A 232 -14.02 -36.83 4.56
CA MET A 232 -13.15 -35.80 3.94
C MET A 232 -11.91 -35.54 4.78
#